data_AF-A0A535BV03-F1
#
_entry.id   AF-A0A535BV03-F1
#
_cell.length_a   1.000
_cell.length_b   1.000
_cell.length_c   1.000
_cell.angle_alpha   90.00
_cell.angle_beta   90.00
_cell.angle_gamma   90.00
#
_symmetry.space_group_name_H-M   'P 1'
#
loop_
_entity.id
_entity.type
_entity.pdbx_description
1 polymer ?
#
loop_
_entity_poly.entity_id
_entity_poly.type
_entity_poly.pdbx_seq_one_letter_code
_entity_poly.pdbx_strand_id
1 'polypeptide(L)' 'MSDEEKAAVTLRLPSTLSAYSGGKSQIQVKADTVEQLLAVLERLHPLVW' A
#
# COMPACT_ATOMS: atom_id res chain seq x y z
N MET A 1 6.46 22.32 -9.62
CA MET A 1 5.14 21.72 -9.29
C MET A 1 5.30 21.12 -7.92
N SER A 2 4.62 21.69 -6.94
CA SER A 2 4.76 21.33 -5.53
C SER A 2 4.49 19.84 -5.36
N ASP A 3 5.45 19.14 -4.79
CA ASP A 3 5.24 17.83 -4.17
C ASP A 3 4.22 18.07 -3.05
N GLU A 4 2.92 18.05 -3.37
CA GLU A 4 1.87 18.04 -2.37
C GLU A 4 2.17 16.83 -1.48
N GLU A 5 2.41 17.08 -0.19
CA GLU A 5 2.70 16.05 0.80
C GLU A 5 1.50 15.09 0.87
N LYS A 6 1.54 14.05 0.05
CA LYS A 6 0.52 13.00 0.02
C LYS A 6 0.34 12.40 1.40
N ALA A 7 -0.91 12.16 1.78
CA ALA A 7 -1.23 11.55 3.05
C ALA A 7 -0.54 10.18 3.20
N ALA A 8 0.12 9.97 4.33
CA ALA A 8 0.71 8.67 4.66
C ALA A 8 -0.38 7.76 5.24
N VAL A 9 -0.78 6.75 4.46
CA VAL A 9 -1.82 5.79 4.82
C VAL A 9 -1.18 4.44 5.16
N THR A 10 -1.65 3.82 6.24
CA THR A 10 -1.20 2.48 6.65
C THR A 10 -2.27 1.46 6.30
N LEU A 11 -1.95 0.56 5.37
CA LEU A 11 -2.74 -0.60 5.03
C LEU A 11 -2.39 -1.77 5.96
N ARG A 12 -3.37 -2.30 6.70
CA ARG A 12 -3.19 -3.52 7.49
C ARG A 12 -3.58 -4.74 6.67
N LEU A 13 -2.67 -5.70 6.59
CA LEU A 13 -2.89 -6.95 5.86
C LEU A 13 -3.34 -8.06 6.82
N PRO A 14 -4.37 -8.85 6.46
CA PRO A 14 -4.66 -10.10 7.15
C PRO A 14 -3.51 -11.11 6.94
N SER A 15 -3.44 -12.11 7.83
CA SER A 15 -2.35 -13.11 7.87
C SER A 15 -2.20 -13.93 6.58
N THR A 16 -3.27 -14.09 5.80
CA THR A 16 -3.24 -14.74 4.50
C THR A 16 -2.52 -13.89 3.44
N LEU A 17 -2.62 -12.57 3.54
CA LEU A 17 -2.03 -11.63 2.58
C LEU A 17 -0.62 -11.18 2.99
N SER A 18 -0.26 -11.26 4.27
CA SER A 18 1.08 -10.91 4.73
C SER A 18 2.18 -11.82 4.14
N ALA A 19 1.86 -13.06 3.77
CA ALA A 19 2.81 -13.95 3.09
C ALA A 19 3.30 -13.36 1.76
N TYR A 20 2.43 -12.63 1.06
CA TYR A 20 2.71 -12.06 -0.25
C TYR A 20 3.36 -10.66 -0.21
N SER A 21 3.46 -10.06 0.98
CA SER A 21 4.13 -8.77 1.21
C SER A 21 5.53 -8.91 1.84
N GLY A 22 6.08 -10.13 1.87
CA GLY A 22 7.36 -10.44 2.54
C GLY A 22 7.21 -10.59 4.06
N GLY A 23 6.05 -11.07 4.53
CA GLY A 23 5.75 -11.27 5.94
C GLY A 23 5.24 -10.01 6.66
N LYS A 24 5.00 -8.91 5.94
CA LYS A 24 4.57 -7.65 6.53
C LYS A 24 3.07 -7.67 6.81
N SER A 25 2.70 -7.45 8.07
CA SER A 25 1.30 -7.25 8.48
C SER A 25 0.79 -5.83 8.18
N GLN A 26 1.69 -4.91 7.82
CA GLN A 26 1.36 -3.51 7.54
C GLN A 26 2.22 -2.97 6.40
N ILE A 27 1.60 -2.20 5.50
CA ILE A 27 2.25 -1.49 4.39
C ILE A 27 1.91 -0.02 4.53
N GLN A 28 2.92 0.85 4.49
CA GLN A 28 2.74 2.29 4.48
C GLN A 28 2.89 2.81 3.06
N VAL A 29 1.91 3.59 2.61
CA VAL A 29 1.84 4.13 1.25
C VAL A 29 1.41 5.59 1.30
N LYS A 30 1.93 6.37 0.35
CA LYS A 30 1.56 7.77 0.17
C LYS A 30 0.48 7.87 -0.90
N ALA A 31 -0.75 8.15 -0.48
CA ALA A 31 -1.90 8.21 -1.39
C ALA A 31 -3.00 9.06 -0.78
N ASP A 32 -3.63 9.89 -1.62
CA ASP A 32 -4.74 10.75 -1.19
C ASP A 32 -6.11 10.12 -1.49
N THR A 33 -6.15 9.08 -2.33
CA THR A 33 -7.37 8.31 -2.62
C THR A 33 -7.13 6.81 -2.52
N VAL A 34 -8.22 6.06 -2.37
CA VAL A 34 -8.18 4.60 -2.34
C VAL A 34 -7.67 4.04 -3.68
N GLU A 35 -8.09 4.60 -4.80
CA GLU A 35 -7.62 4.18 -6.13
C GLU A 35 -6.11 4.37 -6.29
N GLN A 36 -5.56 5.49 -5.81
CA GLN A 36 -4.11 5.71 -5.79
C GLN A 36 -3.41 4.70 -4.89
N LEU A 37 -3.99 4.40 -3.73
CA LEU A 37 -3.45 3.39 -2.82
C LEU A 37 -3.39 2.01 -3.49
N LEU A 38 -4.47 1.60 -4.16
CA LEU A 38 -4.57 0.30 -4.83
C LEU A 38 -3.58 0.22 -6.00
N ALA A 39 -3.45 1.27 -6.81
CA ALA A 39 -2.49 1.34 -7.91
C ALA A 39 -1.02 1.27 -7.43
N VAL A 40 -0.71 1.89 -6.29
CA VAL A 40 0.62 1.80 -5.66
C VAL A 40 0.85 0.41 -5.10
N LEU A 41 -0.16 -0.19 -4.47
CA LEU A 41 -0.10 -1.53 -3.90
C LEU A 41 0.16 -2.59 -4.98
N GLU A 42 -0.55 -2.52 -6.11
CA GLU A 42 -0.37 -3.40 -7.26
C GLU A 42 1.07 -3.35 -7.80
N ARG A 43 1.69 -2.15 -7.85
CA ARG A 43 3.08 -2.00 -8.30
C ARG A 43 4.12 -2.53 -7.31
N LEU A 44 3.93 -2.29 -6.01
CA LEU A 44 4.92 -2.64 -4.98
C LEU A 44 4.81 -4.10 -4.53
N HIS A 45 3.57 -4.61 -4.49
CA HIS A 45 3.22 -5.93 -3.98
C HIS A 45 2.18 -6.60 -4.88
N PRO A 46 2.52 -6.95 -6.14
CA PRO A 46 1.58 -7.51 -7.11
C PRO A 46 0.97 -8.85 -6.67
N LEU A 47 1.62 -9.56 -5.76
CA LEU A 47 1.12 -10.84 -5.21
C LEU A 47 0.11 -10.66 -4.06
N VAL A 48 -0.04 -9.43 -3.52
CA VAL A 48 -1.05 -9.11 -2.50
C VAL A 48 -2.42 -8.80 -3.14
N TRP A 49 -2.43 -8.52 -4.46
CA TRP A 49 -3.64 -8.32 -5.26
C TRP A 49 -4.27 -9.66 -5.66
#